data_AF-A0A935UQ60-F1
#
_entry.id   AF-A0A935UQ60-F1
#
_cell.length_a   1.000
_cell.length_b   1.000
_cell.length_c   1.000
_cell.angle_alpha   90.00
_cell.angle_beta   90.00
_cell.angle_gamma   90.00
#
_symmetry.space_group_name_H-M   'P 1'
#
loop_
_entity.id
_entity.type
_entity.pdbx_description
1 polymer ?
#
loop_
_entity_poly.entity_id
_entity_poly.type
_entity_poly.pdbx_seq_one_letter_code
_entity_poly.pdbx_strand_id
1 'polypeptide(L)'
;MSSSAIPSSSARSSVAPFGLTPLLRAAAQTLGVPVTGDLRWLYAGARDLCGLTAADRELIHVVTGEVIPRELTGLGVRVSFFTLQLAMDRLTGPLADGRDVSIRYLEDVFTRYEEGCPDGNPVSGELLDLGLAFLVGRELARLDASLVA
;
A
#
# COMPACT_ATOMS: atom_id res chain seq x y z
N MET A 1 4.05 10.21 57.33
CA MET A 1 5.00 9.97 56.22
C MET A 1 4.43 8.80 55.42
N SER A 2 3.69 9.07 54.35
CA SER A 2 3.19 8.03 53.44
C SER A 2 3.48 8.49 52.02
N SER A 3 4.52 7.89 51.44
CA SER A 3 4.97 8.13 50.08
C SER A 3 4.10 7.31 49.13
N SER A 4 3.34 7.98 48.27
CA SER A 4 2.52 7.33 47.24
C SER A 4 3.37 7.20 45.97
N ALA A 5 3.69 5.97 45.60
CA ALA A 5 4.43 5.66 44.38
C ALA A 5 3.50 5.80 43.17
N ILE A 6 3.89 6.64 42.22
CA ILE A 6 3.24 6.81 40.92
C ILE A 6 3.70 5.67 40.00
N PRO A 7 2.82 4.84 39.42
CA PRO A 7 3.22 3.95 38.34
C PRO A 7 3.39 4.75 37.05
N SER A 8 4.63 4.90 36.60
CA SER A 8 4.98 5.36 35.25
C SER A 8 4.64 4.25 34.24
N SER A 9 3.45 4.32 33.64
CA SER A 9 3.11 3.50 32.48
C SER A 9 3.50 4.25 31.21
N SER A 10 4.74 4.06 30.76
CA SER A 10 5.14 4.35 29.38
C SER A 10 4.61 3.24 28.47
N ALA A 11 3.30 3.24 28.23
CA ALA A 11 2.74 2.60 27.05
C ALA A 11 3.15 3.44 25.84
N ARG A 12 4.26 3.08 25.21
CA ARG A 12 4.51 3.47 23.82
C ARG A 12 3.34 2.93 23.01
N SER A 13 2.39 3.78 22.64
CA SER A 13 1.41 3.47 21.60
C SER A 13 2.18 3.02 20.37
N SER A 14 2.23 1.72 20.13
CA SER A 14 2.51 1.21 18.80
C SER A 14 1.34 1.69 17.94
N VAL A 15 1.54 2.79 17.22
CA VAL A 15 0.62 3.19 16.16
C VAL A 15 0.54 1.98 15.24
N ALA A 16 -0.60 1.28 15.27
CA ALA A 16 -0.83 0.17 14.35
C ALA A 16 -0.59 0.71 12.93
N PRO A 17 0.16 0.00 12.07
CA PRO A 17 0.38 0.46 10.71
C PRO A 17 -0.99 0.73 10.08
N PHE A 18 -1.14 1.89 9.45
CA PHE A 18 -2.40 2.31 8.86
C PHE A 18 -2.84 1.27 7.83
N GLY A 19 -3.86 0.48 8.18
CA GLY A 19 -4.44 -0.53 7.31
C GLY A 19 -5.74 -0.01 6.70
N LEU A 20 -5.97 -0.30 5.42
CA LEU A 20 -7.23 -0.02 4.73
C LEU A 20 -8.38 -0.93 5.20
N THR A 21 -8.15 -1.80 6.20
CA THR A 21 -9.14 -2.72 6.78
C THR A 21 -10.51 -2.08 7.05
N PRO A 22 -10.64 -0.88 7.65
CA PRO A 22 -11.94 -0.26 7.85
C PRO A 22 -12.64 0.10 6.53
N LEU A 23 -11.87 0.55 5.52
CA LEU A 23 -12.40 0.89 4.20
C LEU A 23 -12.78 -0.36 3.41
N LEU A 24 -11.96 -1.42 3.48
CA LEU A 24 -12.25 -2.72 2.86
C LEU A 24 -13.53 -3.32 3.47
N ARG A 25 -13.69 -3.26 4.79
CA ARG A 25 -14.92 -3.70 5.47
C ARG A 25 -16.14 -2.91 5.01
N ALA A 26 -16.06 -1.59 4.98
CA ALA A 26 -17.18 -0.75 4.52
C ALA A 26 -17.55 -1.05 3.06
N ALA A 27 -16.55 -1.24 2.20
CA ALA A 27 -16.75 -1.65 0.82
C ALA A 27 -17.37 -3.04 0.73
N ALA A 28 -16.86 -4.05 1.43
CA ALA A 28 -17.40 -5.41 1.43
C ALA A 28 -18.86 -5.46 1.89
N GLN A 29 -19.20 -4.72 2.96
CA GLN A 29 -20.58 -4.60 3.44
C GLN A 29 -21.53 -3.99 2.41
N THR A 30 -21.06 -3.01 1.65
CA THR A 30 -21.84 -2.39 0.57
C THR A 30 -22.11 -3.37 -0.58
N LEU A 31 -21.31 -4.42 -0.70
CA LEU A 31 -21.33 -5.36 -1.82
C LEU A 31 -21.88 -6.72 -1.52
N GLY A 32 -21.86 -7.11 -0.25
CA GLY A 32 -22.16 -8.47 0.15
C GLY A 32 -21.08 -9.48 -0.29
N VAL A 33 -19.92 -9.03 -0.76
CA VAL A 33 -18.76 -9.87 -1.13
C VAL A 33 -17.46 -9.22 -0.67
N PRO A 34 -16.41 -10.01 -0.34
CA PRO A 34 -15.09 -9.47 -0.03
C PRO A 34 -14.50 -8.66 -1.19
N VAL A 35 -13.72 -7.64 -0.87
CA VAL A 35 -13.00 -6.83 -1.87
C VAL A 35 -11.76 -7.58 -2.33
N THR A 36 -11.75 -7.96 -3.60
CA THR A 36 -10.54 -8.38 -4.30
C THR A 36 -9.95 -7.19 -5.06
N GLY A 37 -8.68 -7.27 -5.45
CA GLY A 37 -7.94 -6.20 -6.13
C GLY A 37 -8.63 -5.61 -7.37
N ASP A 38 -9.57 -6.35 -7.96
CA ASP A 38 -10.34 -5.95 -9.13
C ASP A 38 -11.36 -4.83 -8.81
N LEU A 39 -10.85 -3.60 -8.86
CA LEU A 39 -11.53 -2.41 -9.36
C LEU A 39 -12.66 -1.85 -8.50
N ARG A 40 -12.27 -1.17 -7.41
CA ARG A 40 -13.08 -0.06 -6.87
C ARG A 40 -12.25 1.17 -6.59
N TRP A 41 -12.78 2.26 -7.14
CA TRP A 41 -12.13 3.55 -7.26
C TRP A 41 -12.50 4.45 -6.08
N LEU A 42 -11.53 4.72 -5.21
CA LEU A 42 -11.60 5.77 -4.19
C LEU A 42 -11.07 7.07 -4.78
N TYR A 43 -11.56 8.21 -4.32
CA TYR A 43 -10.95 9.50 -4.68
C TYR A 43 -9.74 9.74 -3.77
N ALA A 44 -8.58 9.96 -4.38
CA ALA A 44 -7.36 10.35 -3.71
C ALA A 44 -6.90 11.72 -4.23
N GLY A 45 -6.63 12.63 -3.30
CA GLY A 45 -6.19 13.99 -3.59
C GLY A 45 -4.68 14.09 -3.81
N ALA A 46 -4.23 15.29 -4.17
CA ALA A 46 -2.80 15.59 -4.34
C ALA A 46 -1.97 15.23 -3.09
N ARG A 47 -2.53 15.46 -1.89
CA ARG A 47 -1.87 15.14 -0.62
C ARG A 47 -1.72 13.63 -0.41
N ASP A 48 -2.67 12.83 -0.86
CA ASP A 48 -2.63 11.38 -0.67
C ASP A 48 -1.56 10.76 -1.58
N LEU A 49 -1.39 11.33 -2.77
CA LEU A 49 -0.56 10.76 -3.84
C LEU A 49 0.83 11.42 -3.98
N CYS A 50 1.15 12.42 -3.14
CA CYS A 50 2.40 13.18 -3.24
C CYS A 50 3.65 12.34 -2.89
N GLY A 51 3.49 11.30 -2.07
CA GLY A 51 4.58 10.41 -1.68
C GLY A 51 4.94 9.36 -2.74
N LEU A 52 4.14 9.20 -3.78
CA LEU A 52 4.38 8.20 -4.82
C LEU A 52 5.54 8.63 -5.74
N THR A 53 6.53 7.75 -5.82
CA THR A 53 7.71 7.89 -6.68
C THR A 53 7.40 7.55 -8.14
N ALA A 54 8.35 7.81 -9.06
CA ALA A 54 8.21 7.38 -10.45
C ALA A 54 8.12 5.85 -10.57
N ALA A 55 8.91 5.13 -9.76
CA ALA A 55 8.90 3.68 -9.66
C ALA A 55 7.55 3.13 -9.17
N ASP A 56 6.91 3.80 -8.21
CA ASP A 56 5.58 3.40 -7.74
C ASP A 56 4.54 3.56 -8.84
N ARG A 57 4.60 4.67 -9.59
CA ARG A 57 3.67 4.94 -10.69
C ARG A 57 3.81 3.94 -11.82
N GLU A 58 5.02 3.50 -12.10
CA GLU A 58 5.28 2.42 -13.07
C GLU A 58 4.70 1.09 -12.59
N LEU A 59 4.97 0.70 -11.34
CA LEU A 59 4.38 -0.51 -10.74
C LEU A 59 2.85 -0.47 -10.79
N ILE A 60 2.25 0.64 -10.35
CA ILE A 60 0.80 0.86 -10.38
C ILE A 60 0.28 0.68 -11.81
N HIS A 61 0.91 1.32 -12.80
CA HIS A 61 0.47 1.21 -14.18
C HIS A 61 0.52 -0.23 -14.71
N VAL A 62 1.59 -0.97 -14.41
CA VAL A 62 1.73 -2.37 -14.86
C VAL A 62 0.71 -3.28 -14.19
N VAL A 63 0.48 -3.10 -12.89
CA VAL A 63 -0.37 -4.01 -12.10
C VAL A 63 -1.85 -3.72 -12.29
N THR A 64 -2.24 -2.45 -12.31
CA THR A 64 -3.67 -2.05 -12.29
C THR A 64 -4.12 -1.37 -13.59
N GLY A 65 -3.20 -1.06 -14.50
CA GLY A 65 -3.48 -0.22 -15.68
C GLY A 65 -3.64 1.27 -15.35
N GLU A 66 -3.55 1.66 -14.09
CA GLU A 66 -3.81 3.04 -13.67
C GLU A 66 -2.71 4.00 -14.11
N VAL A 67 -3.11 5.16 -14.62
CA VAL A 67 -2.19 6.25 -14.93
C VAL A 67 -2.36 7.35 -13.89
N ILE A 68 -1.42 7.43 -12.95
CA ILE A 68 -1.46 8.45 -11.88
C ILE A 68 -0.66 9.69 -12.33
N PRO A 69 -1.31 10.85 -12.52
CA PRO A 69 -0.61 12.09 -12.88
C PRO A 69 0.45 12.47 -11.85
N ARG A 70 1.54 13.10 -12.31
CA ARG A 70 2.55 13.69 -11.40
C ARG A 70 2.02 14.90 -10.67
N GLU A 71 1.18 15.67 -11.34
CA GLU A 71 0.54 16.87 -10.81
C GLU A 71 -0.97 16.67 -10.88
N LEU A 72 -1.63 16.84 -9.74
CA LEU A 72 -3.07 16.69 -9.60
C LEU A 72 -3.69 18.07 -9.42
N THR A 73 -4.67 18.39 -10.26
CA THR A 73 -5.49 19.60 -10.15
C THR A 73 -6.91 19.21 -9.70
N GLY A 74 -7.55 20.10 -8.93
CA GLY A 74 -8.93 19.90 -8.49
C GLY A 74 -9.11 18.85 -7.38
N LEU A 75 -10.21 18.09 -7.45
CA LEU A 75 -10.70 17.21 -6.37
C LEU A 75 -9.90 15.89 -6.20
N GLY A 76 -8.89 15.64 -7.05
CA GLY A 76 -8.12 14.40 -7.05
C GLY A 76 -8.50 13.44 -8.18
N VAL A 77 -8.00 12.21 -8.10
CA VAL A 77 -8.25 11.15 -9.08
C VAL A 77 -8.82 9.90 -8.42
N ARG A 78 -9.51 9.12 -9.24
CA ARG A 78 -9.97 7.80 -8.88
C ARG A 78 -8.78 6.85 -8.85
N VAL A 79 -8.60 6.12 -7.74
CA VAL A 79 -7.56 5.12 -7.54
C VAL A 79 -8.10 3.84 -6.92
N SER A 80 -7.46 2.72 -7.24
CA SER A 80 -7.70 1.41 -6.70
C SER A 80 -7.26 1.32 -5.24
N PHE A 81 -7.73 0.28 -4.55
CA PHE A 81 -7.23 -0.06 -3.23
C PHE A 81 -5.74 -0.42 -3.24
N PHE A 82 -5.23 -1.00 -4.32
CA PHE A 82 -3.80 -1.25 -4.52
C PHE A 82 -2.99 0.06 -4.49
N THR A 83 -3.39 1.03 -5.31
CA THR A 83 -2.74 2.34 -5.35
C THR A 83 -2.87 3.09 -4.03
N LEU A 84 -4.05 3.03 -3.40
CA LEU A 84 -4.24 3.68 -2.10
C LEU A 84 -3.39 3.04 -1.01
N GLN A 85 -3.19 1.72 -1.02
CA GLN A 85 -2.33 1.02 -0.06
C GLN A 85 -0.89 1.55 -0.16
N LEU A 86 -0.34 1.58 -1.38
CA LEU A 86 1.00 2.13 -1.62
C LEU A 86 1.10 3.60 -1.18
N ALA A 87 0.12 4.42 -1.55
CA ALA A 87 0.08 5.84 -1.21
C ALA A 87 0.07 6.06 0.32
N MET A 88 -0.74 5.31 1.05
CA MET A 88 -0.83 5.44 2.51
C MET A 88 0.42 4.90 3.20
N ASP A 89 1.00 3.79 2.75
CA ASP A 89 2.25 3.26 3.30
C ASP A 89 3.45 4.17 3.03
N ARG A 90 3.43 4.95 1.93
CA ARG A 90 4.40 6.04 1.67
C ARG A 90 4.25 7.20 2.64
N LEU A 91 3.02 7.58 2.99
CA LEU A 91 2.76 8.73 3.86
C LEU A 91 2.96 8.41 5.35
N THR A 92 2.64 7.19 5.77
CA THR A 92 2.44 6.87 7.19
C THR A 92 3.30 5.73 7.70
N GLY A 93 4.00 5.01 6.83
CA GLY A 93 4.38 3.64 7.16
C GLY A 93 5.63 3.10 6.48
N PRO A 94 5.64 1.79 6.15
CA PRO A 94 6.83 1.00 5.87
C PRO A 94 7.58 1.40 4.60
N LEU A 95 6.96 2.19 3.71
CA LEU A 95 7.58 2.72 2.50
C LEU A 95 8.04 4.18 2.64
N ALA A 96 8.13 4.72 3.85
CA ALA A 96 8.75 6.03 4.05
C ALA A 96 10.16 6.10 3.41
N ASP A 97 10.57 7.32 3.06
CA ASP A 97 11.90 7.67 2.52
C ASP A 97 12.18 7.30 1.06
N GLY A 98 11.15 7.12 0.23
CA GLY A 98 11.31 6.96 -1.23
C GLY A 98 12.00 5.66 -1.66
N ARG A 99 12.17 4.70 -0.74
CA ARG A 99 12.72 3.37 -1.04
C ARG A 99 11.87 2.64 -2.07
N ASP A 100 12.49 1.94 -3.00
CA ASP A 100 11.73 1.14 -3.97
C ASP A 100 10.83 0.11 -3.29
N VAL A 101 9.64 -0.09 -3.85
CA VAL A 101 8.80 -1.25 -3.52
C VAL A 101 9.59 -2.52 -3.83
N SER A 102 9.60 -3.46 -2.88
CA SER A 102 10.28 -4.75 -2.98
C SER A 102 9.28 -5.92 -3.00
N ILE A 103 9.74 -7.08 -3.46
CA ILE A 103 8.97 -8.34 -3.43
C ILE A 103 8.47 -8.61 -2.00
N ARG A 104 9.40 -8.59 -1.04
CA ARG A 104 9.09 -8.81 0.37
C ARG A 104 8.04 -7.86 0.91
N TYR A 105 8.09 -6.58 0.53
CA TYR A 105 7.06 -5.63 0.96
C TYR A 105 5.67 -6.07 0.48
N LEU A 106 5.55 -6.49 -0.79
CA LEU A 106 4.26 -6.87 -1.35
C LEU A 106 3.71 -8.14 -0.70
N GLU A 107 4.58 -9.12 -0.44
CA GLU A 107 4.25 -10.34 0.32
C GLU A 107 3.83 -10.03 1.76
N ASP A 108 4.54 -9.12 2.43
CA ASP A 108 4.21 -8.69 3.81
C ASP A 108 2.83 -8.00 3.86
N VAL A 109 2.51 -7.18 2.85
CA VAL A 109 1.18 -6.56 2.72
C VAL A 109 0.11 -7.62 2.46
N PHE A 110 0.35 -8.53 1.51
CA PHE A 110 -0.58 -9.61 1.21
C PHE A 110 -0.89 -10.46 2.44
N THR A 111 0.14 -10.94 3.13
CA THR A 111 0.02 -11.77 4.34
C THR A 111 -0.77 -11.05 5.43
N ARG A 112 -0.49 -9.76 5.66
CA ARG A 112 -1.22 -8.95 6.65
C ARG A 112 -2.73 -8.91 6.39
N TYR A 113 -3.14 -8.81 5.13
CA TYR A 113 -4.56 -8.77 4.77
C TYR A 113 -5.19 -10.16 4.77
N GLU A 114 -4.51 -11.20 4.28
CA GLU A 114 -5.01 -12.58 4.36
C GLU A 114 -5.25 -13.03 5.81
N GLU A 115 -4.34 -12.71 6.72
CA GLU A 115 -4.45 -13.11 8.12
C GLU A 115 -5.39 -12.19 8.93
N GLY A 116 -5.48 -10.90 8.55
CA GLY A 116 -6.10 -9.85 9.37
C GLY A 116 -7.40 -9.27 8.84
N CYS A 117 -7.80 -9.57 7.60
CA CYS A 117 -8.94 -8.92 6.94
C CYS A 117 -9.74 -9.89 6.06
N PRO A 118 -10.75 -10.59 6.62
CA PRO A 118 -11.63 -11.44 5.82
C PRO A 118 -12.49 -10.65 4.83
N ASP A 119 -12.59 -9.33 5.02
CA ASP A 119 -13.36 -8.42 4.19
C ASP A 119 -12.68 -8.09 2.85
N GLY A 120 -11.39 -8.41 2.68
CA GLY A 120 -10.70 -8.23 1.43
C GLY A 120 -9.21 -7.96 1.54
N ASN A 121 -8.55 -7.99 0.38
CA ASN A 121 -7.12 -7.81 0.27
C ASN A 121 -6.80 -6.96 -0.97
N PRO A 122 -6.15 -5.78 -0.80
CA PRO A 122 -5.90 -4.84 -1.89
C PRO A 122 -4.85 -5.33 -2.88
N VAL A 123 -4.09 -6.37 -2.53
CA VAL A 123 -3.00 -6.92 -3.33
C VAL A 123 -3.21 -8.40 -3.66
N SER A 124 -4.44 -8.92 -3.59
CA SER A 124 -4.72 -10.34 -3.88
C SER A 124 -5.01 -10.64 -5.35
N GLY A 125 -5.02 -11.93 -5.68
CA GLY A 125 -5.34 -12.42 -7.01
C GLY A 125 -4.31 -12.00 -8.05
N GLU A 126 -4.77 -11.66 -9.25
CA GLU A 126 -3.92 -11.29 -10.38
C GLU A 126 -3.02 -10.07 -10.08
N LEU A 127 -3.46 -9.16 -9.20
CA LEU A 127 -2.64 -8.01 -8.82
C LEU A 127 -1.37 -8.42 -8.05
N LEU A 128 -1.45 -9.49 -7.24
CA LEU A 128 -0.26 -10.02 -6.56
C LEU A 128 0.71 -10.55 -7.60
N ASP A 129 0.21 -11.41 -8.49
CA ASP A 129 1.01 -12.13 -9.47
C ASP A 129 1.71 -11.16 -10.43
N LEU A 130 0.97 -10.16 -10.94
CA LEU A 130 1.52 -9.09 -11.77
C LEU A 130 2.54 -8.24 -11.01
N GLY A 131 2.26 -7.91 -9.74
CA GLY A 131 3.17 -7.12 -8.91
C GLY A 131 4.49 -7.86 -8.67
N LEU A 132 4.43 -9.13 -8.31
CA LEU A 132 5.61 -9.97 -8.10
C LEU A 132 6.39 -10.15 -9.40
N ALA A 133 5.71 -10.47 -10.51
CA ALA A 133 6.35 -10.64 -11.82
C ALA A 133 7.08 -9.38 -12.27
N PHE A 134 6.46 -8.20 -12.13
CA PHE A 134 7.09 -6.92 -12.44
C PHE A 134 8.34 -6.66 -11.59
N LEU A 135 8.24 -6.89 -10.28
CA LEU A 135 9.35 -6.64 -9.36
C LEU A 135 10.53 -7.58 -9.63
N VAL A 136 10.27 -8.86 -9.88
CA VAL A 136 11.29 -9.83 -10.31
C VAL A 136 11.96 -9.39 -11.61
N GLY A 137 11.17 -9.03 -12.63
CA GLY A 137 11.72 -8.55 -13.91
C GLY A 137 12.62 -7.33 -13.75
N ARG A 138 12.24 -6.39 -12.87
CA ARG A 138 13.02 -5.19 -12.59
C ARG A 138 14.32 -5.49 -11.84
N GLU A 139 14.31 -6.42 -10.90
CA GLU A 139 15.52 -6.86 -10.19
C GLU A 139 16.51 -7.54 -11.16
N LEU A 140 16.02 -8.41 -12.04
CA LEU A 140 16.83 -9.06 -13.07
C LEU A 140 17.47 -8.03 -14.02
N ALA A 141 16.70 -7.07 -14.52
CA ALA A 141 17.21 -6.01 -15.40
C ALA A 141 18.32 -5.16 -14.74
N ARG A 142 18.24 -4.94 -13.42
CA ARG A 142 19.29 -4.23 -12.66
C ARG A 142 20.55 -5.06 -12.51
N LEU A 143 20.42 -6.37 -12.26
CA LEU A 143 21.55 -7.28 -12.17
C LEU A 143 22.29 -7.37 -13.51
N ASP A 144 21.56 -7.51 -14.62
CA ASP A 144 22.16 -7.52 -15.96
C ASP A 144 22.92 -6.21 -16.24
N ALA A 145 22.34 -5.05 -15.92
CA ALA A 145 23.01 -3.76 -16.08
C ALA A 145 24.30 -3.65 -15.24
N SER A 146 24.36 -4.30 -14.07
CA SER A 146 25.53 -4.31 -13.20
C SER A 146 26.65 -5.26 -13.67
N LEU A 147 26.33 -6.26 -14.49
CA LEU A 147 27.30 -7.20 -15.06
C LEU A 147 27.98 -6.65 -16.33
N VAL A 148 27.41 -5.60 -16.93
CA VAL A 148 27.91 -4.96 -18.16
C VAL A 148 28.66 -3.65 -17.86
N ALA A 149 28.60 -3.15 -16.61
CA ALA A 149 29.29 -1.95 -16.14
C ALA A 149 30.68 -2.26 -15.54
#